data_AF-A0A2M7AYK1-F1
#
_entry.id   AF-A0A2M7AYK1-F1
#
_cell.length_a   1.000
_cell.length_b   1.000
_cell.length_c   1.000
_cell.angle_alpha   90.00
_cell.angle_beta   90.00
_cell.angle_gamma   90.00
#
_symmetry.space_group_name_H-M   'P 1'
#
loop_
_entity.id
_entity.type
_entity.pdbx_description
1 polymer ?
#
loop_
_entity_poly.entity_id
_entity_poly.type
_entity_poly.pdbx_seq_one_letter_code
_entity_poly.pdbx_strand_id
1 'polypeptide(L)'
;MQKIIKNVWLWIQDIFSDEEDPNEPIYDPVHIASMIVLTLFGISILFWLFWSLLIYKGGLVSKIIPFLSVIFTSKTLADFGYEGYPYEMGIFDGWITNVAALLFLCFLVWRVVKVLKRKVAG
;
A
#
# COMPACT_ATOMS: atom_id res chain seq x y z
N MET A 1 24.45 -10.37 -2.87
CA MET A 1 23.01 -10.05 -2.78
C MET A 1 22.30 -10.79 -1.66
N GLN A 2 22.32 -12.13 -1.64
CA GLN A 2 21.67 -12.92 -0.57
C GLN A 2 22.20 -12.62 0.84
N LYS A 3 23.51 -12.39 1.00
CA LYS A 3 24.14 -12.07 2.29
C LYS A 3 23.68 -10.72 2.88
N ILE A 4 23.49 -9.70 2.02
CA ILE A 4 23.02 -8.36 2.42
C ILE A 4 21.56 -8.43 2.85
N ILE A 5 20.72 -9.11 2.07
CA ILE A 5 19.30 -9.31 2.40
C ILE A 5 19.15 -10.04 3.75
N LYS A 6 19.97 -11.06 3.99
CA LYS A 6 19.98 -11.79 5.26
C LYS A 6 20.35 -10.90 6.44
N ASN A 7 21.36 -10.04 6.29
CA ASN A 7 21.78 -9.12 7.35
C ASN A 7 20.70 -8.07 7.66
N VAL A 8 20.08 -7.51 6.62
CA VAL A 8 18.94 -6.58 6.79
C VAL A 8 17.77 -7.28 7.48
N TRP A 9 17.49 -8.53 7.13
CA TRP A 9 16.43 -9.31 7.78
C TRP A 9 16.69 -9.55 9.26
N LEU A 10 17.92 -9.94 9.62
CA LEU A 10 18.31 -10.14 11.02
C LEU A 10 18.20 -8.84 11.83
N TRP A 11 18.65 -7.72 11.26
CA TRP A 11 18.53 -6.41 11.89
C TRP A 11 17.07 -5.97 12.08
N ILE A 12 16.20 -6.27 11.10
CA ILE A 12 14.75 -6.04 11.26
C ILE A 12 14.19 -6.91 12.38
N GLN A 13 14.59 -8.19 12.48
CA GLN A 13 14.09 -9.08 13.53
C GLN A 13 14.50 -8.60 14.93
N ASP A 14 15.75 -8.15 15.08
CA ASP A 14 16.31 -7.58 16.31
C ASP A 14 15.52 -6.35 16.79
N ILE A 15 15.18 -5.45 15.85
CA ILE A 15 14.36 -4.27 16.14
C ILE A 15 12.94 -4.62 16.63
N PHE A 16 12.42 -5.80 16.30
CA PHE A 16 11.07 -6.24 16.68
C PHE A 16 11.07 -7.40 17.68
N SER A 17 12.21 -7.76 18.28
CA SER A 17 12.27 -8.82 19.29
C SER A 17 11.87 -8.29 20.65
N ASP A 18 10.91 -8.97 21.29
CA ASP A 18 10.52 -8.73 22.68
C ASP A 18 11.42 -9.53 23.67
N GLU A 19 12.58 -10.02 23.24
CA GLU A 19 13.51 -10.75 24.12
C GLU A 19 14.25 -9.74 25.00
N GLU A 20 13.92 -9.72 26.30
CA GLU A 20 14.66 -8.93 27.29
C GLU A 20 16.09 -9.48 27.43
N ASP A 21 17.08 -8.85 26.79
CA ASP A 21 18.49 -9.10 27.10
C ASP A 21 18.83 -8.42 28.43
N PRO A 22 19.25 -9.17 29.47
CA PRO A 22 19.66 -8.60 30.76
C PRO A 22 20.79 -7.56 30.66
N ASN A 23 21.50 -7.50 29.53
CA ASN A 23 22.57 -6.55 29.26
C ASN A 23 22.13 -5.35 28.40
N GLU A 24 20.87 -5.30 27.97
CA GLU A 24 20.37 -4.19 27.16
C GLU A 24 20.28 -2.90 27.99
N PRO A 25 20.72 -1.75 27.46
CA PRO A 25 20.51 -0.48 28.13
C PRO A 25 19.00 -0.21 28.30
N ILE A 26 18.61 0.31 29.48
CA ILE A 26 17.23 0.71 29.81
C ILE A 26 16.64 1.69 28.77
N TYR A 27 17.50 2.40 28.05
CA TYR A 27 17.13 3.28 26.95
C TYR A 27 18.08 3.05 25.78
N ASP A 28 17.56 2.49 24.68
CA ASP A 28 18.24 2.48 23.38
C ASP A 28 17.65 3.59 22.47
N PRO A 29 18.37 4.71 22.27
CA PRO A 29 17.93 5.76 21.36
C PRO A 29 17.78 5.28 19.92
N VAL A 30 18.55 4.26 19.50
CA VAL A 30 18.52 3.73 18.13
C VAL A 30 17.22 2.98 17.89
N HIS A 31 16.81 2.11 18.83
CA HIS A 31 15.51 1.44 18.77
C HIS A 31 14.35 2.45 18.66
N ILE A 32 14.32 3.48 19.50
CA ILE A 32 13.27 4.50 19.49
C ILE A 32 13.24 5.29 18.18
N ALA A 33 14.41 5.76 17.72
CA ALA A 33 14.52 6.46 16.45
C ALA A 33 14.05 5.57 15.28
N SER A 34 14.42 4.29 15.29
CA SER A 34 14.01 3.31 14.28
C SER A 34 12.50 3.11 14.29
N MET A 35 11.86 2.96 15.46
CA MET A 35 10.41 2.84 15.60
C MET A 35 9.67 4.06 15.04
N ILE A 36 10.16 5.28 15.33
CA ILE A 36 9.56 6.51 14.80
C ILE A 36 9.65 6.53 13.27
N VAL A 37 10.82 6.24 12.71
CA VAL A 37 11.04 6.23 11.26
C VAL A 37 10.16 5.17 10.58
N LEU A 38 10.11 3.95 11.12
CA LEU A 38 9.27 2.87 10.57
C LEU A 38 7.79 3.22 10.64
N THR A 39 7.35 3.86 11.72
CA THR A 39 5.96 4.31 11.87
C THR A 39 5.60 5.37 10.84
N LEU A 40 6.43 6.41 10.69
CA LEU A 40 6.20 7.47 9.70
C LEU A 40 6.24 6.93 8.27
N PHE A 41 7.15 6.00 7.99
CA PHE A 41 7.22 5.31 6.71
C PHE A 41 5.94 4.50 6.43
N GLY A 42 5.46 3.74 7.42
CA GLY A 42 4.20 3.00 7.32
C GLY A 42 3.00 3.91 7.07
N ILE A 43 2.88 5.02 7.81
CA ILE A 43 1.84 6.03 7.61
C ILE A 43 1.93 6.63 6.20
N SER A 44 3.13 6.94 5.72
CA SER A 44 3.35 7.50 4.39
C SER A 44 2.91 6.55 3.28
N ILE A 45 3.20 5.25 3.41
CA ILE A 45 2.72 4.23 2.47
C ILE A 45 1.19 4.18 2.48
N LEU A 46 0.57 4.10 3.66
CA LEU A 46 -0.88 4.04 3.78
C LEU A 46 -1.53 5.29 3.18
N PHE A 47 -1.00 6.48 3.51
CA PHE A 47 -1.44 7.74 2.94
C PHE A 47 -1.36 7.71 1.41
N TRP A 48 -0.23 7.31 0.84
CA TRP A 48 -0.06 7.28 -0.61
C TRP A 48 -1.02 6.29 -1.27
N LEU A 49 -1.24 5.11 -0.68
CA LEU A 49 -2.20 4.12 -1.20
C LEU A 49 -3.64 4.66 -1.15
N PHE A 50 -4.08 5.21 -0.02
CA PHE A 50 -5.44 5.74 0.11
C PHE A 50 -5.67 6.98 -0.75
N TRP A 51 -4.71 7.91 -0.77
CA TRP A 51 -4.79 9.10 -1.60
C TRP A 51 -4.80 8.74 -3.09
N SER A 52 -3.92 7.82 -3.52
CA SER A 52 -3.90 7.31 -4.89
C SER A 52 -5.18 6.58 -5.24
N LEU A 53 -5.81 5.87 -4.31
CA LEU A 53 -7.05 5.15 -4.57
C LEU A 53 -8.28 6.06 -4.62
N LEU A 54 -8.37 7.04 -3.73
CA LEU A 54 -9.59 7.81 -3.48
C LEU A 54 -9.59 9.20 -4.11
N ILE A 55 -8.43 9.83 -4.27
CA ILE A 55 -8.32 11.25 -4.63
C ILE A 55 -7.59 11.46 -5.96
N TYR A 56 -6.46 10.76 -6.18
CA TYR A 56 -5.62 10.96 -7.35
C TYR A 56 -6.40 10.80 -8.67
N LYS A 57 -6.40 11.87 -9.47
CA LYS A 57 -7.12 11.97 -10.75
C LYS A 57 -8.60 11.57 -10.63
N GLY A 58 -9.26 12.05 -9.57
CA GLY A 58 -10.66 11.77 -9.27
C GLY A 58 -10.91 10.44 -8.55
N GLY A 59 -9.87 9.65 -8.27
CA GLY A 59 -9.96 8.37 -7.56
C GLY A 59 -10.64 7.26 -8.37
N LEU A 60 -10.67 6.06 -7.78
CA LEU A 60 -11.32 4.89 -8.39
C LEU A 60 -12.84 5.01 -8.35
N VAL A 61 -13.40 5.61 -7.30
CA VAL A 61 -14.85 5.67 -7.06
C VAL A 61 -15.58 6.39 -8.20
N SER A 62 -15.03 7.50 -8.68
CA SER A 62 -15.58 8.26 -9.81
C SER A 62 -15.58 7.47 -11.14
N LYS A 63 -14.75 6.44 -11.25
CA LYS A 63 -14.59 5.62 -12.46
C LYS A 63 -15.52 4.40 -12.49
N ILE A 64 -16.13 4.02 -11.36
CA ILE A 64 -16.97 2.81 -11.25
C ILE A 64 -18.22 2.91 -12.14
N ILE A 65 -19.00 3.99 -12.02
CA ILE A 65 -20.25 4.15 -12.79
C ILE A 65 -19.99 4.25 -14.29
N PRO A 66 -19.01 5.07 -14.78
CA PRO A 66 -18.62 5.07 -16.19
C PRO A 66 -18.19 3.69 -16.69
N PHE A 67 -17.37 2.97 -15.93
CA PHE A 67 -16.93 1.63 -16.28
C PHE A 67 -18.10 0.64 -16.43
N LEU A 68 -19.02 0.63 -15.46
CA LEU A 68 -20.22 -0.21 -15.53
C LEU A 68 -21.12 0.20 -16.71
N SER A 69 -21.21 1.50 -17.00
CA SER A 69 -21.99 1.99 -18.13
C SER A 69 -21.43 1.47 -19.45
N VAL A 70 -20.11 1.44 -19.61
CA VAL A 70 -19.47 0.89 -20.83
C VAL A 70 -19.69 -0.62 -20.97
N ILE A 71 -19.75 -1.37 -19.87
CA ILE A 71 -19.94 -2.83 -19.90
C ILE A 71 -21.40 -3.22 -20.15
N PHE A 72 -22.33 -2.54 -19.47
CA PHE A 72 -23.74 -2.95 -19.41
C PHE A 72 -24.66 -2.15 -20.31
N THR A 73 -24.17 -1.11 -20.97
CA THR A 73 -24.97 -0.27 -21.88
C THR A 73 -24.28 -0.11 -23.23
N SER A 74 -24.89 0.65 -24.15
CA SER A 74 -24.30 0.99 -25.45
C SER A 74 -23.26 2.12 -25.38
N LYS A 75 -22.94 2.63 -24.19
CA LYS A 75 -21.92 3.67 -24.00
C LYS A 75 -20.53 3.12 -24.30
N THR A 76 -19.69 3.95 -24.90
CA THR A 76 -18.31 3.64 -25.24
C THR A 76 -17.35 4.40 -24.32
N LEU A 77 -16.07 4.03 -24.32
CA LEU A 77 -15.05 4.78 -23.57
C LEU A 77 -14.93 6.24 -24.08
N ALA A 78 -15.16 6.46 -25.39
CA ALA A 78 -15.13 7.79 -26.00
C ALA A 78 -16.23 8.71 -25.47
N ASP A 79 -17.40 8.18 -25.08
CA ASP A 79 -18.47 8.95 -24.43
C ASP A 79 -18.03 9.59 -23.09
N PHE A 80 -16.94 9.10 -22.50
CA PHE A 80 -16.37 9.59 -21.24
C PHE A 80 -15.01 10.31 -21.45
N GLY A 81 -14.73 10.74 -22.70
CA GLY A 81 -13.54 11.51 -23.06
C GLY A 81 -12.27 10.67 -23.22
N TYR A 82 -12.40 9.36 -23.44
CA TYR A 82 -11.25 8.48 -23.71
C TYR A 82 -10.95 8.41 -25.20
N GLU A 83 -9.84 9.02 -25.63
CA GLU A 83 -9.33 9.03 -27.00
C GLU A 83 -8.11 8.11 -27.19
N GLY A 84 -7.57 7.55 -26.11
CA GLY A 84 -6.45 6.61 -26.10
C GLY A 84 -5.20 7.14 -25.40
N TYR A 85 -4.33 6.24 -24.94
CA TYR A 85 -3.05 6.61 -24.31
C TYR A 85 -1.99 6.97 -25.38
N PRO A 86 -1.18 8.04 -25.23
CA PRO A 86 -1.03 8.93 -24.07
C PRO A 86 -1.83 10.25 -24.17
N TYR A 87 -2.84 10.31 -25.04
CA TYR A 87 -3.68 11.50 -25.26
C TYR A 87 -4.77 11.60 -24.16
N GLU A 88 -5.93 12.16 -24.49
CA GLU A 88 -7.01 12.36 -23.53
C GLU A 88 -7.56 11.02 -23.04
N MET A 89 -7.32 10.71 -21.76
CA MET A 89 -7.91 9.53 -21.09
C MET A 89 -9.22 9.85 -20.36
N GLY A 90 -9.68 11.11 -20.45
CA GLY A 90 -10.93 11.58 -19.88
C GLY A 90 -11.09 11.22 -18.40
N ILE A 91 -12.28 10.73 -18.04
CA ILE A 91 -12.59 10.30 -16.66
C ILE A 91 -11.73 9.12 -16.20
N PHE A 92 -11.18 8.33 -17.14
CA PHE A 92 -10.33 7.18 -16.82
C PHE A 92 -8.87 7.56 -16.57
N ASP A 93 -8.50 8.83 -16.62
CA ASP A 93 -7.12 9.22 -16.32
C ASP A 93 -6.69 8.75 -14.91
N GLY A 94 -5.47 8.19 -14.83
CA GLY A 94 -4.93 7.62 -13.59
C GLY A 94 -5.50 6.27 -13.16
N TRP A 95 -6.34 5.60 -13.97
CA TRP A 95 -6.97 4.33 -13.60
C TRP A 95 -5.95 3.24 -13.21
N ILE A 96 -4.80 3.16 -13.91
CA ILE A 96 -3.74 2.19 -13.61
C ILE A 96 -3.20 2.42 -12.19
N THR A 97 -2.94 3.68 -11.81
CA THR A 97 -2.47 4.03 -10.47
C THR A 97 -3.52 3.70 -9.42
N ASN A 98 -4.80 4.01 -9.69
CA ASN A 98 -5.89 3.68 -8.77
C ASN A 98 -6.00 2.15 -8.56
N VAL A 99 -5.93 1.35 -9.63
CA VAL A 99 -5.99 -0.12 -9.57
C VAL A 99 -4.76 -0.70 -8.88
N ALA A 100 -3.56 -0.21 -9.18
CA ALA A 100 -2.34 -0.64 -8.50
C ALA A 100 -2.42 -0.36 -6.99
N ALA A 101 -2.89 0.83 -6.60
CA ALA A 101 -3.09 1.18 -5.20
C ALA A 101 -4.09 0.23 -4.51
N LEU A 102 -5.20 -0.11 -5.18
CA LEU A 102 -6.17 -1.10 -4.67
C LEU A 102 -5.51 -2.46 -4.43
N LEU A 103 -4.76 -2.98 -5.41
CA LEU A 103 -4.10 -4.28 -5.31
C LEU A 103 -3.07 -4.32 -4.18
N PHE A 104 -2.24 -3.28 -4.05
CA PHE A 104 -1.28 -3.18 -2.95
C PHE A 104 -1.95 -3.06 -1.59
N LEU A 105 -3.04 -2.31 -1.49
CA LEU A 105 -3.81 -2.18 -0.25
C LEU A 105 -4.45 -3.53 0.14
N CYS A 106 -5.08 -4.23 -0.80
CA CYS A 106 -5.64 -5.56 -0.58
C CYS A 106 -4.55 -6.57 -0.16
N PHE A 107 -3.38 -6.52 -0.79
CA PHE A 107 -2.25 -7.35 -0.42
C PHE A 107 -1.77 -7.06 1.01
N LEU A 108 -1.64 -5.78 1.38
CA LEU A 108 -1.24 -5.37 2.73
C LEU A 108 -2.24 -5.86 3.77
N VAL A 109 -3.54 -5.63 3.55
CA VAL A 109 -4.61 -6.11 4.44
C VAL A 109 -4.56 -7.63 4.57
N TRP A 110 -4.43 -8.36 3.47
CA TRP A 110 -4.31 -9.82 3.49
C TRP A 110 -3.12 -10.29 4.32
N ARG A 111 -1.95 -9.64 4.16
CA ARG A 111 -0.74 -9.96 4.94
C ARG A 111 -0.95 -9.70 6.42
N VAL A 112 -1.50 -8.56 6.80
CA VAL A 112 -1.78 -8.21 8.20
C VAL A 112 -2.74 -9.22 8.83
N VAL A 113 -3.87 -9.50 8.17
CA VAL A 113 -4.84 -10.50 8.64
C VAL A 113 -4.21 -11.87 8.81
N LYS A 114 -3.35 -12.30 7.86
CA LYS A 114 -2.65 -13.58 7.94
C LYS A 114 -1.69 -13.65 9.13
N VAL A 115 -0.98 -12.56 9.43
CA VAL A 115 -0.09 -12.49 10.59
C VAL A 115 -0.87 -12.51 11.91
N LEU A 116 -1.94 -11.72 12.00
CA LEU A 116 -2.79 -11.68 13.19
C LEU A 116 -3.44 -13.04 13.49
N LYS A 117 -3.97 -13.72 12.46
CA LYS A 117 -4.53 -15.07 12.62
C LYS A 117 -3.52 -16.11 13.11
N ARG A 118 -2.24 -16.00 12.72
CA ARG A 118 -1.17 -16.90 13.18
C ARG A 118 -0.84 -16.68 14.66
N LYS A 119 -0.82 -15.42 15.12
CA LYS A 119 -0.55 -15.08 16.53
C LYS A 119 -1.70 -15.47 17.47
N VAL A 120 -2.93 -15.57 16.98
CA VAL A 120 -4.09 -15.97 17.80
C VAL A 120 -4.22 -17.49 17.92
N ALA A 121 -3.63 -18.24 16.99
CA ALA A 121 -3.77 -19.70 16.91
C ALA A 121 -2.57 -20.49 17.47
N GLY A 122 -1.51 -19.81 17.90
CA GLY A 122 -0.33 -20.39 18.55
C GLY A 122 -0.10 -19.72 19.88
#